data_AF-A2B1X0-F1
#
_entry.id   AF-A2B1X0-F1
#
_cell.length_a   1.000
_cell.length_b   1.000
_cell.length_c   1.000
_cell.angle_alpha   90.00
_cell.angle_beta   90.00
_cell.angle_gamma   90.00
#
_symmetry.space_group_name_H-M   'P 1'
#
loop_
_entity.id
_entity.type
_entity.pdbx_description
1 polymer ?
#
loop_
_entity_poly.entity_id
_entity_poly.type
_entity_poly.pdbx_seq_one_letter_code
_entity_poly.pdbx_strand_id
1 'polypeptide(L)'
;YQHVKPGKGAAFVRAKIKSFLDGKVIEKTFHAGDKCEEPNLAEKTMQYLYHDGDTYQFMDIESYEQIALNDSQVGEASKWMLDGMQVQVLLHNDKAISVDVPQVVALKIVETAPNFKGDTSSASKKPATLETGAVV
;
A
#
# COMPACT_ATOMS: atom_id res chain seq x y z
N TYR A 1 20.27 -6.67 -1.86
CA TYR A 1 21.39 -6.39 -2.79
C TYR A 1 22.47 -7.44 -2.58
N GLN A 2 23.37 -7.63 -3.55
CA GLN A 2 24.49 -8.57 -3.49
C GLN A 2 25.79 -7.82 -3.75
N HIS A 3 26.66 -7.75 -2.74
CA HIS A 3 28.00 -7.20 -2.90
C HIS A 3 28.92 -8.30 -3.44
N VAL A 4 29.56 -8.05 -4.57
CA VAL A 4 30.48 -8.98 -5.24
C VAL A 4 31.89 -8.39 -5.26
N LYS A 5 32.86 -9.14 -4.73
CA LYS A 5 34.30 -8.86 -4.86
C LYS A 5 34.94 -9.91 -5.78
N PRO A 6 35.12 -9.62 -7.07
CA PRO A 6 35.78 -10.58 -7.96
C PRO A 6 37.26 -10.71 -7.59
N GLY A 7 37.83 -11.92 -7.70
CA GLY A 7 39.25 -12.18 -7.41
C GLY A 7 40.23 -11.37 -8.29
N LYS A 8 39.73 -10.74 -9.36
CA LYS A 8 40.42 -9.74 -10.18
C LYS A 8 39.39 -8.70 -10.64
N GLY A 9 39.57 -7.43 -10.26
CA GLY A 9 38.69 -6.31 -10.64
C GLY A 9 38.13 -5.54 -9.44
N ALA A 10 37.43 -4.44 -9.72
CA ALA A 10 36.79 -3.63 -8.68
C ALA A 10 35.53 -4.32 -8.13
N ALA A 11 35.23 -4.07 -6.86
CA ALA A 11 33.99 -4.54 -6.24
C ALA A 11 32.78 -3.79 -6.80
N PHE A 12 31.65 -4.49 -6.93
CA PHE A 12 30.38 -3.92 -7.36
C PHE A 12 29.21 -4.49 -6.55
N VAL A 13 28.10 -3.76 -6.54
CA VAL A 13 26.86 -4.16 -5.87
C VAL A 13 25.78 -4.37 -6.93
N ARG A 14 25.22 -5.58 -6.98
CA ARG A 14 24.05 -5.87 -7.80
C ARG A 14 22.79 -5.76 -6.94
N ALA A 15 21.86 -4.91 -7.34
CA ALA A 15 20.59 -4.75 -6.64
C ALA A 15 19.42 -5.00 -7.59
N LYS A 16 18.43 -5.73 -7.10
CA LYS A 16 17.09 -5.73 -7.69
C LYS A 16 16.31 -4.59 -7.05
N ILE A 17 15.80 -3.69 -7.87
CA ILE A 17 15.11 -2.47 -7.47
C ILE A 17 13.70 -2.57 -8.04
N LYS A 18 12.68 -2.37 -7.20
CA LYS A 18 11.29 -2.29 -7.63
C LYS A 18 10.89 -0.82 -7.76
N SER A 19 10.32 -0.45 -8.89
CA SER A 19 9.71 0.86 -9.09
C SER A 19 8.45 0.97 -8.23
N PHE A 20 8.33 2.06 -7.48
CA PHE A 20 7.12 2.36 -6.71
C PHE A 20 5.95 2.79 -7.61
N LEU A 21 6.22 3.36 -8.79
CA LEU A 21 5.18 3.89 -9.69
C LEU A 21 4.46 2.78 -10.48
N ASP A 22 5.22 1.85 -11.05
CA ASP A 22 4.70 0.83 -11.96
C ASP A 22 5.01 -0.61 -11.51
N GLY A 23 5.60 -0.78 -10.34
CA GLY A 23 5.87 -2.10 -9.75
C GLY A 23 6.93 -2.93 -10.48
N LYS A 24 7.50 -2.42 -11.58
CA LYS A 24 8.52 -3.12 -12.37
C LYS A 24 9.79 -3.32 -11.55
N VAL A 25 10.34 -4.52 -11.65
CA VAL A 25 11.60 -4.88 -11.01
C VAL A 25 12.72 -4.78 -12.04
N ILE A 26 13.71 -3.94 -11.77
CA ILE A 26 14.94 -3.81 -12.58
C ILE A 26 16.13 -4.36 -11.80
N GLU A 27 17.09 -4.93 -12.52
CA GLU A 27 18.38 -5.33 -11.93
C GLU A 27 19.44 -4.30 -12.34
N LYS A 28 20.03 -3.60 -11.36
CA LYS A 28 21.05 -2.58 -11.57
C LYS A 28 22.34 -2.96 -10.86
N THR A 29 23.46 -2.74 -11.53
CA THR A 29 24.80 -2.90 -10.95
C THR A 29 25.36 -1.53 -10.62
N PHE A 30 25.75 -1.32 -9.37
CA PHE A 30 26.37 -0.12 -8.84
C PHE A 30 27.86 -0.36 -8.63
N HIS A 31 28.67 0.60 -9.08
CA HIS A 31 30.11 0.65 -8.82
C HIS A 31 30.39 1.60 -7.64
N ALA A 32 31.57 1.51 -7.04
CA ALA A 32 31.95 2.27 -5.86
C ALA A 32 31.88 3.81 -6.00
N GLY A 33 31.82 4.33 -7.24
CA GLY A 33 31.71 5.77 -7.54
C GLY A 33 30.31 6.22 -7.97
N ASP A 34 29.35 5.31 -8.13
CA ASP A 34 28.00 5.67 -8.56
C ASP A 34 27.30 6.41 -7.41
N LYS A 35 26.84 7.64 -7.69
CA LYS A 35 26.02 8.42 -6.75
C LYS A 35 24.55 8.13 -7.00
N CYS A 36 23.81 7.94 -5.91
CA CYS A 36 22.36 7.87 -5.93
C CYS A 36 21.83 9.11 -5.22
N GLU A 37 20.81 9.74 -5.80
CA GLU A 37 20.06 10.78 -5.11
C GLU A 37 19.08 10.14 -4.13
N GLU A 38 18.96 10.75 -2.95
CA GLU A 38 17.95 10.35 -1.99
C GLU A 38 16.59 10.91 -2.45
N PRO A 39 15.57 10.06 -2.63
CA PRO A 39 14.24 10.53 -2.99
C PRO A 39 13.66 11.34 -1.83
N ASN A 40 13.01 12.46 -2.15
CA ASN A 40 12.25 13.21 -1.15
C ASN A 40 10.96 12.44 -0.86
N LEU A 41 10.97 11.69 0.25
CA LEU A 41 9.82 10.94 0.73
C LEU A 41 9.33 11.55 2.02
N ALA A 42 8.02 11.77 2.11
CA ALA A 42 7.35 12.23 3.32
C ALA A 42 6.16 11.31 3.61
N GLU A 43 6.17 10.70 4.78
CA GLU A 43 5.04 9.91 5.28
C GLU A 43 4.15 10.81 6.13
N LYS A 44 2.87 10.87 5.81
CA LYS A 44 1.89 11.68 6.53
C LYS A 44 0.74 10.83 7.00
N THR A 45 0.27 11.08 8.22
CA THR A 45 -0.94 10.44 8.74
C THR A 45 -2.14 11.28 8.30
N MET A 46 -3.04 10.67 7.54
CA MET A 46 -4.24 11.33 7.03
C MET A 46 -5.49 10.56 7.44
N GLN A 47 -6.60 11.27 7.58
CA GLN A 47 -7.91 10.70 7.77
C GLN A 47 -8.62 10.57 6.43
N TYR A 48 -9.05 9.35 6.08
CA TYR A 48 -9.92 9.14 4.94
C TYR A 48 -11.31 9.71 5.24
N LEU A 49 -11.87 10.50 4.32
CA LEU A 49 -13.15 11.18 4.51
C LEU A 49 -14.30 10.45 3.81
N TYR A 50 -14.23 10.37 2.49
CA TYR A 50 -15.23 9.74 1.63
C TYR A 50 -14.69 9.58 0.21
N HIS A 51 -15.41 8.81 -0.61
CA HIS A 51 -15.18 8.68 -2.04
C HIS A 51 -16.26 9.45 -2.80
N ASP A 52 -15.86 10.39 -3.67
CA ASP A 52 -16.80 11.22 -4.44
C ASP A 52 -17.33 10.56 -5.72
N GLY A 53 -16.80 9.37 -6.05
CA GLY A 53 -17.13 8.60 -7.24
C GLY A 53 -15.96 8.47 -8.22
N ASP A 54 -15.03 9.42 -8.21
CA ASP A 54 -13.83 9.42 -9.08
C ASP A 54 -12.54 9.44 -8.24
N THR A 55 -12.54 10.17 -7.13
CA THR A 55 -11.41 10.33 -6.22
C THR A 55 -11.77 10.07 -4.77
N TYR A 56 -10.76 9.63 -4.02
CA TYR A 56 -10.79 9.41 -2.58
C TYR A 56 -10.29 10.67 -1.89
N GLN A 57 -11.10 11.22 -0.99
CA GLN A 57 -10.77 12.44 -0.26
C GLN A 57 -10.12 12.09 1.08
N PHE A 58 -8.97 12.70 1.35
CA PHE A 58 -8.22 12.55 2.60
C PHE A 58 -7.98 13.91 3.23
N MET A 59 -7.84 13.94 4.54
CA MET A 59 -7.53 15.13 5.31
C MET A 59 -6.32 14.89 6.20
N ASP A 60 -5.33 15.76 6.11
CA ASP A 60 -4.19 15.75 7.01
C ASP A 60 -4.64 16.04 8.46
N ILE A 61 -4.20 15.23 9.42
CA ILE A 61 -4.64 15.39 10.82
C ILE A 61 -3.96 16.57 11.54
N GLU A 62 -2.84 17.06 11.01
CA GLU A 62 -2.05 18.14 11.61
C GLU A 62 -2.39 19.49 10.97
N SER A 63 -2.40 19.56 9.63
CA SER A 63 -2.66 20.80 8.89
C SER A 63 -4.12 21.00 8.49
N TYR A 64 -4.97 19.97 8.60
CA TYR A 64 -6.36 19.97 8.11
C TYR A 64 -6.50 20.23 6.60
N GLU A 65 -5.40 20.11 5.85
CA GLU A 65 -5.41 20.21 4.39
C GLU A 65 -6.02 18.95 3.79
N GLN A 66 -6.83 19.14 2.76
CA GLN A 66 -7.46 18.02 2.05
C GLN A 66 -6.72 17.72 0.75
N ILE A 67 -6.57 16.43 0.47
CA ILE A 67 -6.02 15.94 -0.79
C ILE A 67 -6.98 14.94 -1.43
N ALA A 68 -7.11 15.03 -2.75
CA ALA A 68 -7.86 14.09 -3.56
C ALA A 68 -6.89 13.10 -4.22
N LEU A 69 -7.09 11.80 -4.00
CA LEU A 69 -6.27 10.74 -4.59
C LEU A 69 -7.10 9.88 -5.53
N ASN A 70 -6.51 9.48 -6.65
CA ASN A 70 -7.16 8.60 -7.62
C ASN A 70 -7.03 7.13 -7.21
N ASP A 71 -7.84 6.26 -7.79
CA ASP A 71 -7.80 4.81 -7.57
C ASP A 71 -6.40 4.20 -7.81
N SER A 72 -5.66 4.71 -8.80
CA SER A 72 -4.28 4.26 -9.08
C SER A 72 -3.27 4.60 -7.97
N GLN A 73 -3.53 5.63 -7.17
CA GLN A 73 -2.66 6.05 -6.06
C GLN A 73 -3.03 5.35 -4.75
N VAL A 74 -4.31 5.05 -4.57
CA VAL A 74 -4.84 4.34 -3.40
C VAL A 74 -4.62 2.84 -3.52
N GLY A 75 -4.78 2.29 -4.72
CA GLY A 75 -4.59 0.87 -5.00
C GLY A 75 -5.53 -0.03 -4.19
N GLU A 76 -5.03 -1.17 -3.74
CA GLU A 76 -5.84 -2.16 -3.01
C GLU A 76 -6.28 -1.71 -1.61
N ALA A 77 -5.70 -0.63 -1.08
CA ALA A 77 -6.09 -0.06 0.20
C ALA A 77 -7.57 0.37 0.20
N SER A 78 -8.13 0.75 -0.95
CA SER A 78 -9.54 1.16 -1.11
C SER A 78 -10.53 0.13 -0.60
N LYS A 79 -10.21 -1.17 -0.69
CA LYS A 79 -11.07 -2.27 -0.23
C LYS A 79 -11.19 -2.35 1.30
N TRP A 80 -10.26 -1.73 2.02
CA TRP A 80 -10.09 -1.89 3.47
C TRP A 80 -10.28 -0.58 4.25
N MET A 81 -10.55 0.53 3.55
CA MET A 81 -10.77 1.83 4.17
C MET A 81 -12.23 2.03 4.57
N LEU A 82 -12.44 2.63 5.74
CA LEU A 82 -13.72 3.12 6.21
C LEU A 82 -13.67 4.62 6.40
N ASP A 83 -14.78 5.29 6.13
CA ASP A 83 -14.91 6.73 6.35
C ASP A 83 -14.50 7.10 7.79
N GLY A 84 -13.64 8.10 7.93
CA GLY A 84 -13.06 8.56 9.19
C GLY A 84 -11.85 7.76 9.68
N MET A 85 -11.39 6.74 8.94
CA MET A 85 -10.21 5.93 9.30
C MET A 85 -8.90 6.69 9.08
N GLN A 86 -7.95 6.53 10.00
CA GLN A 86 -6.59 7.05 9.83
C GLN A 86 -5.75 6.08 8.99
N VAL A 87 -5.07 6.62 7.98
CA VAL A 87 -4.20 5.92 7.05
C VAL A 87 -2.87 6.65 6.93
N GLN A 88 -1.83 5.94 6.51
CA GLN A 88 -0.53 6.54 6.19
C GLN A 88 -0.44 6.77 4.68
N VAL A 89 -0.15 8.01 4.29
CA VAL A 89 0.04 8.40 2.90
C VAL A 89 1.52 8.69 2.68
N LEU A 90 2.13 7.96 1.75
CA LEU A 90 3.51 8.20 1.34
C LEU A 90 3.52 9.18 0.17
N LEU A 91 4.13 10.34 0.38
CA LEU A 91 4.32 11.40 -0.60
C LEU A 91 5.75 11.34 -1.16
N HIS A 92 5.88 11.54 -2.47
CA HIS A 92 7.16 11.75 -3.15
C HIS A 92 7.12 13.06 -3.93
N ASN A 93 7.93 14.04 -3.55
CA ASN A 93 7.86 15.43 -4.06
C ASN A 93 6.42 15.97 -4.05
N ASP A 94 5.76 15.91 -2.88
CA ASP A 94 4.36 16.35 -2.66
C ASP A 94 3.28 15.56 -3.42
N LYS A 95 3.66 14.53 -4.19
CA LYS A 95 2.71 13.65 -4.88
C LYS A 95 2.54 12.34 -4.12
N ALA A 96 1.30 11.99 -3.76
CA ALA A 96 1.01 10.70 -3.15
C ALA A 96 1.30 9.54 -4.10
N ILE A 97 2.08 8.58 -3.61
CA ILE A 97 2.51 7.38 -4.34
C ILE A 97 1.96 6.08 -3.74
N SER A 98 1.63 6.07 -2.45
CA SER A 98 1.06 4.91 -1.76
C SER A 98 0.14 5.37 -0.64
N VAL A 99 -0.89 4.57 -0.38
CA VAL A 99 -1.74 4.68 0.80
C VAL A 99 -1.70 3.35 1.53
N ASP A 100 -1.29 3.39 2.79
CA ASP A 100 -1.15 2.23 3.65
C ASP A 100 -2.21 2.30 4.76
N VAL A 101 -3.05 1.28 4.81
CA VAL A 101 -4.03 1.08 5.88
C VAL A 101 -3.38 0.34 7.06
N PRO A 102 -3.88 0.54 8.30
CA PRO A 102 -3.47 -0.26 9.44
C PRO A 102 -3.49 -1.77 9.16
N GLN A 103 -2.51 -2.51 9.68
CA GLN A 103 -2.39 -3.96 9.46
C GLN A 103 -3.61 -4.76 9.94
N VAL A 104 -4.35 -4.22 10.90
CA VAL A 104 -5.57 -4.82 11.43
C VAL A 104 -6.70 -3.82 11.28
N VAL A 105 -7.75 -4.22 10.58
CA VAL A 105 -8.96 -3.43 10.35
C VAL A 105 -10.17 -4.18 10.92
N ALA A 106 -11.06 -3.45 11.60
CA ALA A 106 -12.30 -3.99 12.10
C ALA A 106 -13.42 -3.62 11.11
N LEU A 107 -13.87 -4.59 10.33
CA LEU A 107 -14.92 -4.42 9.33
C LEU A 107 -16.13 -5.30 9.68
N LYS A 108 -17.31 -4.74 9.53
CA LYS A 108 -18.58 -5.45 9.74
C LYS A 108 -18.89 -6.34 8.54
N ILE A 109 -19.28 -7.57 8.81
CA ILE A 109 -19.83 -8.50 7.80
C ILE A 109 -21.28 -8.11 7.53
N VAL A 110 -21.59 -7.79 6.27
CA VAL A 110 -22.96 -7.46 5.82
C VAL A 110 -23.69 -8.68 5.27
N GLU A 111 -22.96 -9.62 4.63
CA GLU A 111 -23.55 -10.81 4.04
C GLU A 111 -22.59 -12.00 4.18
N THR A 112 -23.11 -13.16 4.56
CA THR A 112 -22.36 -14.41 4.53
C THR A 112 -23.32 -15.59 4.45
N ALA A 113 -22.89 -16.69 3.82
CA ALA A 113 -23.70 -17.89 3.73
C ALA A 113 -24.03 -18.46 5.13
N PRO A 114 -25.23 -19.02 5.35
CA PRO A 114 -25.58 -19.67 6.61
C PRO A 114 -24.73 -20.94 6.82
N ASN A 115 -24.30 -21.21 8.06
CA ASN A 115 -23.58 -22.44 8.36
C ASN A 115 -24.53 -23.64 8.30
N PHE A 116 -24.20 -24.65 7.48
CA PHE A 116 -24.89 -25.93 7.51
C PHE A 116 -24.38 -26.78 8.68
N LYS A 117 -25.31 -27.39 9.41
CA LYS A 117 -25.07 -28.09 10.69
C LYS A 117 -24.22 -29.38 10.60
N GLY A 118 -23.65 -29.69 9.44
CA GLY A 118 -22.78 -30.85 9.19
C GLY A 118 -21.35 -30.48 8.79
N ASP A 119 -21.01 -29.19 8.76
CA ASP A 119 -19.69 -28.70 8.36
C ASP A 119 -18.75 -28.62 9.58
N THR A 120 -18.35 -29.78 10.10
CA THR A 120 -17.50 -29.92 11.30
C THR A 120 -15.99 -29.89 10.98
N SER A 121 -15.61 -29.58 9.75
CA SER A 121 -14.20 -29.44 9.39
C SER A 121 -13.75 -28.01 9.64
N SER A 122 -12.73 -27.85 10.49
CA SER A 122 -12.07 -26.58 10.87
C SER A 122 -11.50 -25.76 9.70
N ALA A 123 -11.67 -26.24 8.46
CA ALA A 123 -11.12 -25.69 7.23
C ALA A 123 -12.20 -25.11 6.28
N SER A 124 -13.49 -25.22 6.61
CA SER A 124 -14.56 -24.70 5.76
C SER A 124 -14.70 -23.19 5.97
N LYS A 125 -13.90 -22.42 5.20
CA LYS A 125 -14.03 -20.97 5.10
C LYS A 125 -15.18 -20.66 4.15
N LYS A 126 -16.09 -19.80 4.60
CA LYS A 126 -17.17 -19.27 3.76
C LYS A 126 -16.85 -17.84 3.37
N PRO A 127 -17.23 -17.42 2.16
CA PRO A 127 -17.10 -16.02 1.77
C PRO A 127 -17.96 -15.15 2.68
N ALA A 128 -17.41 -14.02 3.10
CA ALA A 128 -18.11 -12.97 3.82
C ALA A 128 -17.91 -11.64 3.08
N THR A 129 -19.02 -11.01 2.70
CA THR A 129 -19.03 -9.65 2.17
C THR A 129 -18.97 -8.68 3.34
N LEU A 130 -17.99 -7.78 3.30
CA LEU A 130 -17.74 -6.74 4.29
C LEU A 130 -18.48 -5.45 3.92
N GLU A 131 -18.63 -4.53 4.87
CA GLU A 131 -19.30 -3.24 4.66
C GLU A 131 -18.63 -2.36 3.58
N THR A 132 -17.35 -2.59 3.30
CA THR A 132 -16.60 -1.95 2.20
C THR A 132 -16.89 -2.58 0.83
N GLY A 133 -17.68 -3.65 0.77
CA GLY A 133 -17.92 -4.45 -0.44
C GLY A 133 -16.83 -5.48 -0.74
N ALA A 134 -15.74 -5.52 0.05
CA ALA A 134 -14.72 -6.56 -0.07
C ALA A 134 -15.27 -7.93 0.35
N VAL A 135 -14.84 -9.00 -0.33
CA VAL A 135 -15.20 -10.39 -0.02
C VAL A 135 -13.97 -11.12 0.50
N VAL A 136 -14.08 -11.72 1.69
CA VAL A 136 -13.02 -12.47 2.38
C VAL A 136 -13.38 -13.91 2.68
#